data_AF-A0A4S8LF18-F1
#
_entry.id   AF-A0A4S8LF18-F1
#
_cell.length_a   1.000
_cell.length_b   1.000
_cell.length_c   1.000
_cell.angle_alpha   90.00
_cell.angle_beta   90.00
_cell.angle_gamma   90.00
#
_symmetry.space_group_name_H-M   'P 1'
#
loop_
_entity.id
_entity.type
_entity.pdbx_description
1 polymer ?
#
loop_
_entity_poly.entity_id
_entity_poly.type
_entity_poly.pdbx_seq_one_letter_code
_entity_poly.pdbx_strand_id
1 'polypeptide(L)'
;MDPTPYNITLSSQTATISYSPFRDGETTAGWNVSYPDGIRKGTGVGNDTHRTSFSGATMEFTWIGTAVYLYGTGVEGSYKISVDNLDIGAVPGDGLLGSKVGLGYESHIVKLIALGESEIVFQYAELTIGVGYPGYVPVEERKLEELTFSDC
;
A
#
# COMPACT_ATOMS: atom_id res chain seq x y z
N MET A 1 0.42 17.77 18.77
CA MET A 1 1.78 17.42 18.31
C MET A 1 1.58 16.42 17.19
N ASP A 2 2.36 16.52 16.12
CA ASP A 2 2.28 15.56 15.02
C ASP A 2 3.28 14.43 15.29
N PRO A 3 2.97 13.19 14.90
CA PRO A 3 3.88 12.08 15.10
C PRO A 3 5.11 12.21 14.21
N THR A 4 6.20 11.54 14.58
CA THR A 4 7.42 11.47 13.77
C THR A 4 7.10 10.77 12.45
N PRO A 5 7.34 11.37 11.28
CA PRO A 5 7.03 10.74 10.00
C PRO A 5 7.96 9.56 9.70
N TYR A 6 7.41 8.48 9.17
CA TYR A 6 8.15 7.29 8.74
C TYR A 6 7.56 6.72 7.46
N ASN A 7 8.42 6.38 6.50
CA ASN A 7 7.99 5.81 5.24
C ASN A 7 7.93 4.28 5.34
N ILE A 8 6.79 3.71 4.93
CA ILE A 8 6.62 2.27 4.78
C ILE A 8 6.28 1.94 3.34
N THR A 9 6.69 0.74 2.91
CA THR A 9 6.37 0.21 1.58
C THR A 9 5.37 -0.92 1.72
N LEU A 10 4.26 -0.83 1.00
CA LEU A 10 3.29 -1.92 0.85
C LEU A 10 3.48 -2.54 -0.53
N SER A 11 3.92 -3.80 -0.61
CA SER A 11 3.95 -4.53 -1.88
C SER A 11 2.53 -4.78 -2.41
N SER A 12 2.39 -5.04 -3.71
CA SER A 12 1.10 -5.36 -4.33
C SER A 12 0.39 -6.56 -3.69
N GLN A 13 1.15 -7.45 -3.05
CA GLN A 13 0.59 -8.58 -2.33
C GLN A 13 0.18 -8.31 -0.87
N THR A 14 0.39 -7.11 -0.35
CA THR A 14 0.06 -6.79 1.04
C THR A 14 -1.42 -7.08 1.33
N ALA A 15 -1.69 -7.76 2.45
CA ALA A 15 -3.05 -8.24 2.78
C ALA A 15 -4.07 -7.12 3.03
N THR A 16 -3.63 -5.88 3.30
CA THR A 16 -4.51 -4.73 3.48
C THR A 16 -5.04 -4.17 2.16
N ILE A 17 -4.48 -4.59 1.02
CA ILE A 17 -4.88 -4.14 -0.30
C ILE A 17 -6.02 -5.03 -0.82
N SER A 18 -7.15 -4.40 -1.11
CA SER A 18 -8.32 -5.03 -1.68
C SER A 18 -8.34 -4.85 -3.19
N TYR A 19 -8.68 -5.93 -3.90
CA TYR A 19 -8.77 -5.97 -5.35
C TYR A 19 -10.14 -6.48 -5.77
N SER A 20 -10.80 -5.75 -6.65
CA SER A 20 -12.14 -6.06 -7.16
C SER A 20 -12.14 -6.07 -8.69
N PRO A 21 -12.89 -6.98 -9.35
CA PRO A 21 -13.82 -7.97 -8.78
C PRO A 21 -13.19 -9.17 -8.09
N PHE A 22 -11.93 -9.49 -8.41
CA PHE A 22 -11.12 -10.49 -7.71
C PHE A 22 -9.65 -10.13 -7.83
N ARG A 23 -8.85 -10.60 -6.87
CA ARG A 23 -7.41 -10.31 -6.74
C ARG A 23 -6.56 -11.05 -7.75
N ASP A 24 -6.86 -12.33 -7.97
CA ASP A 24 -6.03 -13.25 -8.71
C ASP A 24 -6.89 -14.07 -9.69
N GLY A 25 -6.89 -13.68 -10.96
CA GLY A 25 -7.57 -14.37 -12.06
C GLY A 25 -7.14 -13.81 -13.42
N GLU A 26 -8.03 -13.80 -14.41
CA GLU A 26 -7.72 -13.26 -15.74
C GLU A 26 -7.69 -11.73 -15.75
N THR A 27 -6.67 -11.12 -16.37
CA THR A 27 -6.50 -9.66 -16.43
C THR A 27 -7.64 -8.93 -17.14
N THR A 28 -8.36 -9.62 -18.01
CA THR A 28 -9.51 -9.11 -18.78
C THR A 28 -10.83 -9.17 -18.02
N ALA A 29 -10.86 -9.80 -16.84
CA ALA A 29 -12.04 -9.93 -15.99
C ALA A 29 -11.82 -9.43 -14.55
N GLY A 30 -10.58 -9.20 -14.14
CA GLY A 30 -10.22 -8.67 -12.84
C GLY A 30 -8.71 -8.44 -12.72
N TRP A 31 -8.14 -8.68 -11.54
CA TRP A 31 -6.71 -8.52 -11.31
C TRP A 31 -5.96 -9.85 -11.42
N ASN A 32 -4.68 -9.77 -11.74
CA ASN A 32 -3.77 -10.90 -11.81
C ASN A 32 -2.43 -10.54 -11.17
N VAL A 33 -1.96 -11.36 -10.21
CA VAL A 33 -0.58 -11.26 -9.73
C VAL A 33 0.41 -11.81 -10.76
N SER A 34 1.56 -11.16 -10.88
CA SER A 34 2.62 -11.57 -11.79
C SER A 34 4.00 -11.45 -11.15
N TYR A 35 4.86 -12.38 -11.56
CA TYR A 35 6.21 -12.55 -11.03
C TYR A 35 7.19 -12.57 -12.19
N PRO A 36 8.10 -11.59 -12.30
CA PRO A 36 9.02 -11.51 -13.43
C PRO A 36 9.94 -12.74 -13.53
N ASP A 37 10.29 -13.35 -12.39
CA ASP A 37 11.15 -14.54 -12.33
C ASP A 37 10.35 -15.85 -12.23
N GLY A 38 9.03 -15.78 -12.39
CA GLY A 38 8.11 -16.91 -12.37
C GLY A 38 7.78 -17.44 -10.98
N ILE A 39 7.31 -18.68 -10.93
CA ILE A 39 6.88 -19.37 -9.70
C ILE A 39 7.80 -20.57 -9.45
N ARG A 40 8.37 -20.67 -8.24
CA ARG A 40 9.20 -21.79 -7.80
C ARG A 40 8.58 -22.45 -6.59
N LYS A 41 8.24 -23.75 -6.71
CA LYS A 41 7.63 -24.54 -5.63
C LYS A 41 6.37 -23.89 -5.02
N GLY A 42 5.57 -23.21 -5.84
CA GLY A 42 4.36 -22.51 -5.41
C GLY A 42 4.59 -21.11 -4.84
N THR A 43 5.82 -20.62 -4.81
CA THR A 43 6.17 -19.27 -4.36
C THR A 43 6.59 -18.42 -5.56
N GLY A 44 6.01 -17.23 -5.70
CA GLY A 44 6.44 -16.27 -6.70
C GLY A 44 7.85 -15.73 -6.42
N VAL A 45 8.59 -15.43 -7.49
CA VAL A 45 9.99 -14.98 -7.40
C VAL A 45 10.15 -13.64 -8.13
N GLY A 46 10.91 -12.74 -7.51
CA GLY A 46 11.10 -11.37 -7.97
C GLY A 46 10.05 -10.42 -7.38
N ASN A 47 10.04 -9.18 -7.89
CA ASN A 47 9.11 -8.16 -7.42
C ASN A 47 7.72 -8.42 -7.99
N ASP A 48 6.75 -8.64 -7.11
CA ASP A 48 5.36 -8.86 -7.49
C ASP A 48 4.71 -7.62 -8.09
N THR A 49 3.81 -7.85 -9.05
CA THR A 49 2.89 -6.84 -9.56
C THR A 49 1.48 -7.40 -9.62
N HIS A 50 0.49 -6.53 -9.45
CA HIS A 50 -0.90 -6.81 -9.81
C HIS A 50 -1.28 -6.00 -11.03
N ARG A 51 -1.86 -6.66 -12.01
CA ARG A 51 -2.23 -6.03 -13.29
C ARG A 51 -3.65 -6.34 -13.70
N THR A 52 -4.23 -5.44 -14.49
CA THR A 52 -5.57 -5.59 -15.04
C THR A 52 -5.72 -4.74 -16.31
N SER A 53 -6.55 -5.22 -17.24
CA SER A 53 -7.08 -4.43 -18.36
C SER A 53 -8.61 -4.36 -18.30
N PHE A 54 -9.22 -4.84 -17.22
CA PHE A 54 -10.67 -4.89 -17.06
C PHE A 54 -11.19 -3.53 -16.63
N SER A 55 -12.04 -2.92 -17.47
CA SER A 55 -12.66 -1.63 -17.16
C SER A 55 -13.50 -1.73 -15.89
N GLY A 56 -13.30 -0.78 -14.97
CA GLY A 56 -13.96 -0.75 -13.67
C GLY A 56 -13.30 -1.61 -12.59
N ALA A 57 -12.23 -2.35 -12.89
CA ALA A 57 -11.45 -3.03 -11.86
C ALA A 57 -10.83 -2.02 -10.88
N THR A 58 -10.85 -2.34 -9.58
CA THR A 58 -10.37 -1.43 -8.54
C THR A 58 -9.33 -2.06 -7.63
N MET A 59 -8.36 -1.26 -7.21
CA MET A 59 -7.43 -1.53 -6.11
C MET A 59 -7.63 -0.45 -5.05
N GLU A 60 -7.80 -0.84 -3.79
CA GLU A 60 -8.01 0.11 -2.70
C GLU A 60 -7.38 -0.38 -1.39
N PHE A 61 -6.93 0.57 -0.57
CA PHE A 61 -6.51 0.32 0.81
C PHE A 61 -6.66 1.58 1.64
N THR A 62 -6.68 1.40 2.96
CA THR A 62 -6.69 2.49 3.94
C THR A 62 -5.36 2.58 4.67
N TRP A 63 -4.99 3.78 5.09
CA TRP A 63 -3.83 4.01 5.94
C TRP A 63 -4.05 5.20 6.87
N ILE A 64 -3.26 5.28 7.95
CA ILE A 64 -3.19 6.46 8.80
C ILE A 64 -1.85 7.14 8.52
N GLY A 65 -1.86 8.36 8.00
CA GLY A 65 -0.62 8.99 7.55
C GLY A 65 -0.84 10.34 6.86
N THR A 66 0.22 10.88 6.26
CA THR A 66 0.22 12.23 5.67
C THR A 66 0.56 12.26 4.18
N ALA A 67 0.99 11.13 3.62
CA ALA A 67 1.26 11.00 2.19
C ALA A 67 1.10 9.55 1.69
N VAL A 68 0.78 9.43 0.40
CA VAL A 68 0.74 8.18 -0.37
C VAL A 68 1.35 8.40 -1.76
N TYR A 69 2.12 7.42 -2.21
CA TYR A 69 2.68 7.33 -3.56
C TYR A 69 2.36 5.93 -4.10
N LEU A 70 1.74 5.85 -5.28
CA LEU A 70 1.45 4.58 -5.94
C LEU A 70 2.42 4.37 -7.09
N TYR A 71 3.14 3.25 -7.07
CA TYR A 71 4.13 2.89 -8.08
C TYR A 71 3.64 1.74 -8.97
N GLY A 72 4.00 1.82 -10.25
CA GLY A 72 3.56 0.92 -11.29
C GLY A 72 3.71 1.51 -12.70
N THR A 73 3.00 0.92 -13.66
CA THR A 73 2.99 1.39 -15.05
C THR A 73 1.57 1.46 -15.59
N GLY A 74 1.25 2.53 -16.30
CA GLY A 74 -0.03 2.70 -16.98
C GLY A 74 0.05 3.86 -17.97
N VAL A 75 -0.76 3.80 -19.02
CA VAL A 75 -0.84 4.88 -20.02
C VAL A 75 -1.74 5.99 -19.48
N GLU A 76 -1.47 7.24 -19.84
CA GLU A 76 -2.37 8.35 -19.54
C GLU A 76 -3.80 8.02 -20.01
N GLY A 77 -4.80 8.27 -19.15
CA GLY A 77 -6.19 7.95 -19.45
C GLY A 77 -6.60 6.48 -19.28
N SER A 78 -5.67 5.57 -18.97
CA SER A 78 -6.02 4.15 -18.69
C SER A 78 -6.47 3.89 -17.25
N TYR A 79 -6.30 4.86 -16.35
CA TYR A 79 -6.70 4.76 -14.95
C TYR A 79 -7.09 6.11 -14.33
N LYS A 80 -7.73 6.03 -13.16
CA LYS A 80 -7.94 7.15 -12.23
C LYS A 80 -7.47 6.77 -10.85
N ILE A 81 -6.92 7.76 -10.13
CA ILE A 81 -6.58 7.62 -8.71
C ILE A 81 -7.33 8.68 -7.94
N SER A 82 -7.96 8.28 -6.83
CA SER A 82 -8.53 9.19 -5.86
C SER A 82 -8.01 8.90 -4.45
N VAL A 83 -7.90 9.96 -3.66
CA VAL A 83 -7.65 9.90 -2.22
C VAL A 83 -8.83 10.60 -1.55
N ASP A 84 -9.50 9.92 -0.63
CA ASP A 84 -10.71 10.40 0.06
C ASP A 84 -11.80 10.89 -0.90
N ASN A 85 -11.98 10.16 -2.02
CA ASN A 85 -12.89 10.48 -3.12
C ASN A 85 -12.55 11.75 -3.92
N LEU A 86 -11.36 12.33 -3.72
CA LEU A 86 -10.85 13.41 -4.56
C LEU A 86 -9.86 12.84 -5.59
N ASP A 87 -10.16 13.03 -6.87
CA ASP A 87 -9.25 12.66 -7.96
C ASP A 87 -7.94 13.46 -7.84
N ILE A 88 -6.81 12.75 -7.83
CA ILE A 88 -5.48 13.37 -7.70
C ILE A 88 -4.73 13.46 -9.04
N GLY A 89 -5.36 13.01 -10.12
CA GLY A 89 -4.76 12.93 -11.46
C GLY A 89 -3.82 11.74 -11.63
N ALA A 90 -3.55 11.38 -12.88
CA ALA A 90 -2.49 10.46 -13.25
C ALA A 90 -1.20 11.26 -13.45
N VAL A 91 -0.08 10.76 -12.96
CA VAL A 91 1.26 11.35 -13.22
C VAL A 91 2.08 10.31 -13.97
N PRO A 92 1.79 10.04 -15.25
CA PRO A 92 2.49 8.99 -16.00
C PRO A 92 3.97 9.38 -16.19
N GLY A 93 4.88 8.65 -15.54
CA GLY A 93 6.32 8.83 -15.67
C GLY A 93 7.11 8.18 -14.54
N ASP A 94 8.33 7.71 -14.81
CA ASP A 94 9.29 7.19 -13.81
C ASP A 94 8.75 6.10 -12.86
N GLY A 95 7.76 5.32 -13.31
CA GLY A 95 7.15 4.27 -12.49
C GLY A 95 6.18 4.78 -11.42
N LEU A 96 5.87 6.08 -11.38
CA LEU A 96 4.84 6.65 -10.53
C LEU A 96 3.51 6.66 -11.27
N LEU A 97 2.44 6.20 -10.62
CA LEU A 97 1.07 6.30 -11.14
C LEU A 97 0.40 7.59 -10.62
N GLY A 98 0.63 7.92 -9.36
CA GLY A 98 0.13 9.14 -8.74
C GLY A 98 0.53 9.24 -7.27
N SER A 99 0.41 10.43 -6.71
CA SER A 99 0.78 10.70 -5.32
C SER A 99 -0.06 11.80 -4.71
N LYS A 100 -0.28 11.72 -3.40
CA LYS A 100 -0.89 12.79 -2.60
C LYS A 100 -0.06 13.02 -1.36
N VAL A 101 0.31 14.28 -1.13
CA VAL A 101 1.13 14.72 0.00
C VAL A 101 0.43 15.85 0.75
N GLY A 102 0.90 16.14 1.97
CA GLY A 102 0.37 17.23 2.79
C GLY A 102 -1.03 16.96 3.33
N LEU A 103 -1.38 15.68 3.49
CA LEU A 103 -2.60 15.26 4.16
C LEU A 103 -2.47 15.48 5.68
N GLY A 104 -3.60 15.66 6.36
CA GLY A 104 -3.63 15.63 7.82
C GLY A 104 -3.24 14.25 8.35
N TYR A 105 -2.73 14.14 9.56
CA TYR A 105 -2.47 12.82 10.15
C TYR A 105 -3.76 12.17 10.63
N GLU A 106 -4.46 11.52 9.71
CA GLU A 106 -5.73 10.84 9.95
C GLU A 106 -5.86 9.60 9.06
N SER A 107 -7.03 8.93 9.12
CA SER A 107 -7.30 7.78 8.27
C SER A 107 -7.72 8.23 6.87
N HIS A 108 -7.00 7.77 5.87
CA HIS A 108 -7.27 8.02 4.45
C HIS A 108 -7.60 6.74 3.70
N ILE A 109 -8.28 6.87 2.57
CA ILE A 109 -8.48 5.79 1.60
C ILE A 109 -7.94 6.20 0.23
N VAL A 110 -7.23 5.29 -0.42
CA VAL A 110 -6.79 5.47 -1.81
C VAL A 110 -7.46 4.43 -2.67
N LYS A 111 -7.89 4.86 -3.85
CA LYS A 111 -8.53 4.01 -4.84
C LYS A 111 -7.93 4.25 -6.21
N LEU A 112 -7.45 3.17 -6.83
CA LEU A 112 -7.04 3.10 -8.23
C LEU A 112 -8.14 2.38 -9.01
N ILE A 113 -8.60 2.97 -10.11
CA ILE A 113 -9.64 2.41 -10.98
C ILE A 113 -9.08 2.30 -12.39
N ALA A 114 -9.15 1.10 -12.98
CA ALA A 114 -8.86 0.88 -14.38
C ALA A 114 -10.02 1.41 -15.25
N LEU A 115 -9.72 2.21 -16.28
CA LEU A 115 -10.74 2.70 -17.22
C LEU A 115 -10.97 1.75 -18.41
N GLY A 116 -10.12 0.75 -18.58
CA GLY A 116 -10.13 -0.17 -19.73
C GLY A 116 -9.18 0.30 -20.84
N GLU A 117 -9.15 -0.44 -21.96
CA GLU A 117 -8.39 -0.14 -23.19
C GLU A 117 -6.87 -0.35 -23.12
N SER A 118 -6.25 -0.22 -21.96
CA SER A 118 -4.83 -0.54 -21.75
C SER A 118 -4.61 -1.22 -20.41
N GLU A 119 -3.58 -2.07 -20.33
CA GLU A 119 -3.19 -2.72 -19.08
C GLU A 119 -2.59 -1.70 -18.12
N ILE A 120 -3.03 -1.75 -16.87
CA ILE A 120 -2.42 -1.05 -15.75
C ILE A 120 -1.72 -2.08 -14.87
N VAL A 121 -0.57 -1.69 -14.34
CA VAL A 121 0.26 -2.52 -13.46
C VAL A 121 0.50 -1.72 -12.19
N PHE A 122 0.16 -2.28 -11.05
CA PHE A 122 0.49 -1.77 -9.73
C PHE A 122 1.56 -2.65 -9.10
N GLN A 123 2.62 -2.05 -8.57
CA GLN A 123 3.76 -2.77 -8.01
C GLN A 123 3.84 -2.61 -6.49
N TYR A 124 3.82 -1.38 -5.99
CA TYR A 124 3.86 -1.09 -4.56
C TYR A 124 3.32 0.31 -4.27
N ALA A 125 3.03 0.56 -3.00
CA ALA A 125 2.75 1.90 -2.49
C ALA A 125 3.79 2.29 -1.45
N GLU A 126 4.16 3.57 -1.41
CA GLU A 126 4.88 4.16 -0.28
C GLU A 126 3.95 5.08 0.49
N LEU A 127 3.95 4.93 1.81
CA LEU A 127 3.09 5.68 2.72
C LEU A 127 3.96 6.38 3.75
N THR A 128 3.64 7.64 4.05
CA THR A 128 4.22 8.34 5.21
C THR A 128 3.27 8.20 6.38
N ILE A 129 3.66 7.42 7.39
CA ILE A 129 2.91 7.18 8.63
C ILE A 129 3.57 7.88 9.82
N GLY A 130 2.95 7.81 11.00
CA GLY A 130 3.48 8.35 12.25
C GLY A 130 4.04 7.27 13.17
N VAL A 131 5.27 7.42 13.65
CA VAL A 131 5.92 6.53 14.63
C VAL A 131 6.19 7.26 15.95
N GLY A 132 5.14 7.38 16.77
CA GLY A 132 5.20 8.02 18.08
C GLY A 132 5.46 9.53 18.03
N TYR A 133 5.59 10.14 19.20
CA TYR A 133 5.81 11.58 19.34
C TYR A 133 7.24 11.87 19.82
N PRO A 134 7.91 12.91 19.30
CA PRO A 134 9.20 13.34 19.80
C PRO A 134 9.12 13.63 21.30
N GLY A 135 9.99 13.00 22.09
CA GLY A 135 10.12 13.26 23.53
C GLY A 135 9.39 12.30 24.48
N TYR A 136 8.72 11.24 23.98
CA TYR A 136 8.23 10.16 24.83
C TYR A 136 9.35 9.15 25.13
N VAL A 137 9.88 9.18 26.36
CA VAL A 137 10.73 8.10 26.89
C VAL A 137 9.87 6.89 27.25
N PRO A 138 10.23 5.66 26.83
CA PRO A 138 9.51 4.46 27.26
C PRO A 138 9.52 4.39 28.80
N VAL A 139 8.35 4.19 29.41
CA VAL A 139 8.31 3.68 30.78
C VAL A 139 8.73 2.22 30.69
N GLU A 140 9.98 1.93 31.04
CA GLU A 140 10.45 0.55 31.21
C GLU A 140 9.66 -0.04 32.37
N GLU A 141 8.63 -0.86 32.09
CA GLU A 141 8.01 -1.71 33.10
C GLU A 141 9.03 -2.77 33.54
N ARG A 142 9.88 -2.41 34.51
CA ARG A 142 10.66 -3.41 35.23
C ARG A 142 9.69 -4.21 36.08
N LYS A 143 9.44 -5.46 35.69
CA LYS A 143 8.91 -6.46 36.62
C LYS A 143 9.87 -6.51 37.82
N LEU A 144 9.35 -6.17 39.00
CA LEU A 144 10.05 -6.45 40.26
C LEU A 144 10.21 -7.98 40.35
N GLU A 145 11.44 -8.47 40.29
CA GLU A 145 11.72 -9.85 40.71
C GLU A 145 11.44 -9.93 42.21
N GLU A 146 10.48 -10.76 42.61
CA GLU A 146 10.23 -11.09 44.01
C GLU A 146 11.48 -11.81 44.57
N LEU A 147 12.15 -11.16 45.52
CA LEU A 147 13.19 -11.80 46.34
C LEU A 147 12.51 -12.86 47.22
N THR A 148 12.64 -14.13 46.85
CA THR A 148 12.28 -15.24 47.74
C THR A 148 13.33 -15.32 48.85
N PHE A 149 12.95 -14.97 50.08
CA PHE A 149 13.72 -15.31 51.27
C PHE A 149 13.56 -16.81 51.55
N SER A 150 14.69 -17.52 51.66
CA SER A 150 14.73 -18.94 52.02
C SER A 150 14.68 -19.06 53.54
N ASP A 151 13.55 -19.52 54.09
CA ASP A 151 13.48 -19.99 55.48
C ASP A 151 13.72 -21.51 55.52
N CYS A 152 14.87 -21.86 56.09
CA CYS A 152 15.25 -23.05 56.90
C CYS A 152 16.68 -23.52 56.60
#